data_AF-A0A1H1YDR2-F1
#
_entry.id   AF-A0A1H1YDR2-F1
#
_cell.length_a   1.000
_cell.length_b   1.000
_cell.length_c   1.000
_cell.angle_alpha   90.00
_cell.angle_beta   90.00
_cell.angle_gamma   90.00
#
_symmetry.space_group_name_H-M   'P 1'
#
loop_
_entity.id
_entity.type
_entity.pdbx_description
1 polymer ?
#
loop_
_entity_poly.entity_id
_entity_poly.type
_entity_poly.pdbx_seq_one_letter_code
_entity_poly.pdbx_strand_id
1 'polypeptide(L)'
;MAKTETDRDIRRAAKRAVKEAERAGKEARKLADSLPEPAKTKVKAAQKAEAERIGRAKKDASRSPLAARRAARRSSARLERVSVRYGTAGGRASSSDAPKSRRRSKTIKQQRAQVKQPSKMAVLSGFRTALATILTPTDKEAARKTAKLRVRRMKAKGA
;
A
#
# COMPACT_ATOMS: atom_id res chain seq x y z
N MET A 1 4.30 0.28 46.85
CA MET A 1 4.81 1.19 45.79
C MET A 1 4.56 0.72 44.34
N ALA A 2 4.03 -0.48 44.08
CA ALA A 2 3.81 -1.02 42.71
C ALA A 2 2.77 -0.29 41.82
N LYS A 3 1.86 0.51 42.39
CA LYS A 3 0.82 1.22 41.64
C LYS A 3 1.37 2.38 40.77
N THR A 4 2.49 2.99 41.19
CA THR A 4 3.06 4.16 40.48
C THR A 4 3.92 3.76 39.27
N GLU A 5 4.61 2.62 39.33
CA GLU A 5 5.40 2.09 38.22
C GLU A 5 4.51 1.63 37.06
N THR A 6 3.43 0.90 37.39
CA THR A 6 2.43 0.45 36.41
C THR A 6 1.76 1.63 35.70
N ASP A 7 1.40 2.70 36.42
CA ASP A 7 0.85 3.92 35.82
C ASP A 7 1.84 4.68 34.93
N ARG A 8 3.12 4.71 35.32
CA ARG A 8 4.19 5.33 34.54
C ARG A 8 4.39 4.58 33.22
N ASP A 9 4.36 3.26 33.26
CA ASP A 9 4.51 2.42 32.07
C ASP A 9 3.28 2.46 31.15
N ILE A 10 2.08 2.54 31.72
CA ILE A 10 0.84 2.75 30.95
C ILE A 10 0.92 4.09 30.19
N ARG A 11 1.35 5.17 30.85
CA ARG A 11 1.54 6.49 30.23
C ARG A 11 2.62 6.45 29.14
N ARG A 12 3.76 5.80 29.40
CA ARG A 12 4.82 5.60 28.38
C ARG A 12 4.32 4.80 27.18
N ALA A 13 3.56 3.73 27.42
CA ALA A 13 2.97 2.90 26.36
C ALA A 13 1.95 3.68 25.52
N ALA A 14 1.14 4.53 26.14
CA ALA A 14 0.20 5.41 25.45
C ALA A 14 0.94 6.41 24.55
N LYS A 15 1.96 7.11 25.08
CA LYS A 15 2.80 8.02 24.30
C LYS A 15 3.48 7.32 23.12
N ARG A 16 4.03 6.12 23.33
CA ARG A 16 4.64 5.30 22.28
C ARG A 16 3.62 4.95 21.19
N ALA A 17 2.41 4.54 21.56
CA ALA A 17 1.35 4.21 20.61
C ALA A 17 0.89 5.42 19.78
N VAL A 18 0.74 6.60 20.41
CA VAL A 18 0.43 7.85 19.70
C VAL A 18 1.52 8.21 18.71
N LYS A 19 2.80 8.15 19.11
CA LYS A 19 3.94 8.43 18.23
C LYS A 19 4.03 7.44 17.05
N GLU A 20 3.69 6.18 17.28
CA GLU A 20 3.61 5.18 16.20
C GLU A 20 2.47 5.49 15.22
N ALA A 21 1.29 5.89 15.72
CA ALA A 21 0.17 6.29 14.89
C ALA A 21 0.47 7.56 14.06
N GLU A 22 1.13 8.57 14.65
CA GLU A 22 1.61 9.75 13.92
C GLU A 22 2.58 9.36 12.79
N ARG A 23 3.52 8.45 13.05
CA ARG A 23 4.44 7.92 12.03
C ARG A 23 3.70 7.18 10.92
N ALA A 24 2.72 6.35 11.27
CA ALA A 24 1.88 5.68 10.29
C ALA A 24 1.10 6.69 9.44
N GLY A 25 0.57 7.76 10.04
CA GLY A 25 -0.10 8.84 9.30
C GLY A 25 0.82 9.55 8.31
N LYS A 26 2.07 9.82 8.70
CA LYS A 26 3.09 10.40 7.80
C LYS A 26 3.42 9.48 6.64
N GLU A 27 3.62 8.19 6.89
CA GLU A 27 3.88 7.22 5.81
C GLU A 27 2.66 7.01 4.91
N ALA A 28 1.44 7.04 5.45
CA ALA A 28 0.21 6.95 4.65
C ALA A 28 0.04 8.16 3.73
N ARG A 29 0.38 9.37 4.19
CA ARG A 29 0.41 10.57 3.34
C ARG A 29 1.40 10.41 2.19
N LYS A 30 2.64 9.98 2.51
CA LYS A 30 3.67 9.75 1.50
C LYS A 30 3.31 8.64 0.50
N LEU A 31 2.54 7.65 0.93
CA LEU A 31 1.99 6.61 0.05
C LEU A 31 0.95 7.22 -0.87
N ALA A 32 0.01 8.02 -0.35
CA ALA A 32 -1.01 8.67 -1.15
C ALA A 32 -0.41 9.54 -2.26
N ASP A 33 0.66 10.28 -1.96
CA ASP A 33 1.36 11.13 -2.94
C ASP A 33 2.07 10.32 -4.05
N SER A 34 2.30 9.01 -3.85
CA SER A 34 2.85 8.11 -4.87
C SER A 34 1.80 7.32 -5.65
N LEU A 35 0.52 7.46 -5.32
CA LEU A 35 -0.57 6.73 -5.99
C LEU A 35 -1.20 7.58 -7.11
N PRO A 36 -1.68 6.96 -8.19
CA PRO A 36 -2.54 7.63 -9.18
C PRO A 36 -3.93 7.93 -8.61
N GLU A 37 -4.66 8.84 -9.25
CA GLU A 37 -6.09 9.01 -8.99
C GLU A 37 -6.87 7.78 -9.52
N PRO A 38 -7.97 7.35 -8.88
CA PRO A 38 -8.64 7.94 -7.71
C PRO A 38 -8.15 7.38 -6.35
N ALA A 39 -7.09 6.58 -6.33
CA ALA A 39 -6.60 5.96 -5.10
C ALA A 39 -5.98 7.02 -4.16
N LYS A 40 -5.28 8.01 -4.71
CA LYS A 40 -4.69 9.13 -3.97
C LYS A 40 -5.72 9.89 -3.14
N THR A 41 -6.82 10.34 -3.72
CA THR A 41 -7.91 11.04 -3.01
C THR A 41 -8.50 10.19 -1.87
N LYS A 42 -8.78 8.90 -2.11
CA LYS A 42 -9.30 7.98 -1.08
C LYS A 42 -8.35 7.79 0.09
N VAL A 43 -7.04 7.61 -0.17
CA VAL A 43 -6.03 7.47 0.90
C VAL A 43 -5.84 8.78 1.65
N LYS A 44 -5.86 9.94 0.97
CA LYS A 44 -5.78 11.26 1.62
C LYS A 44 -6.97 11.53 2.54
N ALA A 45 -8.19 11.22 2.10
CA ALA A 45 -9.39 11.38 2.92
C ALA A 45 -9.33 10.53 4.20
N ALA A 46 -8.94 9.25 4.08
CA ALA A 46 -8.75 8.37 5.22
C ALA A 46 -7.63 8.86 6.16
N GLN A 47 -6.52 9.36 5.60
CA GLN A 47 -5.42 9.92 6.37
C GLN A 47 -5.84 11.16 7.16
N LYS A 48 -6.62 12.07 6.56
CA LYS A 48 -7.11 13.28 7.23
C LYS A 48 -8.04 12.92 8.40
N ALA A 49 -9.01 12.03 8.17
CA ALA A 49 -9.93 11.58 9.21
C ALA A 49 -9.22 10.89 10.39
N GLU A 50 -8.21 10.07 10.13
CA GLU A 50 -7.43 9.42 11.20
C GLU A 50 -6.43 10.37 11.87
N ALA A 51 -5.94 11.41 11.18
CA ALA A 51 -5.08 12.42 11.79
C ALA A 51 -5.79 13.19 12.92
N GLU A 52 -7.06 13.53 12.72
CA GLU A 52 -7.88 14.16 13.76
C GLU A 52 -8.06 13.25 14.97
N ARG A 53 -8.32 11.95 14.75
CA ARG A 53 -8.47 10.94 15.81
C ARG A 53 -7.17 10.75 16.60
N ILE A 54 -6.03 10.73 15.92
CA ILE A 54 -4.71 10.67 16.56
C ILE A 54 -4.45 11.95 17.38
N GLY A 55 -4.83 13.11 16.85
CA GLY A 55 -4.72 14.40 17.55
C GLY A 55 -5.52 14.42 18.86
N ARG A 56 -6.75 13.89 18.85
CA ARG A 56 -7.56 13.72 20.07
C ARG A 56 -6.90 12.74 21.05
N ALA A 57 -6.49 11.56 20.58
CA ALA A 57 -5.79 10.58 21.41
C ALA A 57 -4.50 11.13 22.05
N LYS A 58 -3.80 12.05 21.38
CA LYS A 58 -2.63 12.75 21.93
C LYS A 58 -2.99 13.67 23.10
N LYS A 59 -4.05 14.46 22.95
CA LYS A 59 -4.57 15.33 24.02
C LYS A 59 -5.05 14.51 25.22
N ASP A 60 -5.68 13.37 24.96
CA ASP A 60 -6.23 12.49 25.99
C ASP A 60 -5.19 11.59 26.65
N ALA A 61 -3.97 11.50 26.13
CA ALA A 61 -2.94 10.58 26.61
C ALA A 61 -2.51 10.81 28.06
N SER A 62 -2.67 12.02 28.60
CA SER A 62 -2.42 12.35 30.00
C SER A 62 -3.60 12.02 30.90
N ARG A 63 -4.83 12.26 30.43
CA ARG A 63 -6.08 12.08 31.19
C ARG A 63 -6.57 10.64 31.20
N SER A 64 -6.47 9.93 30.07
CA SER A 64 -6.95 8.56 29.89
C SER A 64 -5.98 7.73 29.03
N PRO A 65 -4.80 7.36 29.58
CA PRO A 65 -3.73 6.75 28.79
C PRO A 65 -4.13 5.42 28.13
N LEU A 66 -4.99 4.62 28.78
CA LEU A 66 -5.49 3.37 28.20
C LEU A 66 -6.42 3.60 27.00
N ALA A 67 -7.32 4.58 27.09
CA ALA A 67 -8.23 4.94 26.01
C ALA A 67 -7.46 5.55 24.83
N ALA A 68 -6.54 6.49 25.11
CA ALA A 68 -5.64 7.07 24.12
C ALA A 68 -4.81 6.01 23.39
N ARG A 69 -4.24 5.05 24.13
CA ARG A 69 -3.49 3.92 23.55
C ARG A 69 -4.36 3.07 22.61
N ARG A 70 -5.59 2.75 23.02
CA ARG A 70 -6.55 1.97 22.20
C ARG A 70 -6.94 2.75 20.93
N ALA A 71 -7.25 4.04 21.06
CA ALA A 71 -7.60 4.90 19.94
C ALA A 71 -6.45 5.05 18.94
N ALA A 72 -5.23 5.32 19.41
CA ALA A 72 -4.04 5.43 18.57
C ALA A 72 -3.75 4.11 17.81
N ARG A 73 -3.87 2.97 18.50
CA ARG A 73 -3.74 1.64 17.86
C ARG A 73 -4.84 1.36 16.85
N ARG A 74 -6.09 1.78 17.08
CA ARG A 74 -7.16 1.61 16.07
C ARG A 74 -6.86 2.45 14.83
N SER A 75 -6.42 3.70 15.03
CA SER A 75 -6.10 4.63 13.96
C SER A 75 -4.95 4.11 13.09
N SER A 76 -3.86 3.63 13.71
CA SER A 76 -2.74 3.03 12.96
C SER A 76 -3.14 1.77 12.19
N ALA A 77 -4.07 0.96 12.71
CA ALA A 77 -4.60 -0.23 12.03
C ALA A 77 -5.39 0.15 10.79
N ARG A 78 -6.24 1.19 10.90
CA ARG A 78 -7.05 1.66 9.78
C ARG A 78 -6.17 2.22 8.67
N LEU A 79 -5.14 2.98 9.02
CA LEU A 79 -4.16 3.47 8.05
C LEU A 79 -3.41 2.33 7.34
N GLU A 80 -3.01 1.29 8.07
CA GLU A 80 -2.39 0.09 7.47
C GLU A 80 -3.35 -0.68 6.56
N ARG A 81 -4.63 -0.83 6.93
CA ARG A 81 -5.61 -1.50 6.05
C ARG A 81 -5.84 -0.72 4.76
N VAL A 82 -5.95 0.60 4.87
CA VAL A 82 -6.09 1.49 3.71
C VAL A 82 -4.84 1.39 2.84
N SER A 83 -3.66 1.39 3.43
CA SER A 83 -2.42 1.27 2.68
C SER A 83 -2.27 -0.10 2.00
N VAL A 84 -2.69 -1.22 2.62
CA VAL A 84 -2.74 -2.54 1.98
C VAL A 84 -3.69 -2.52 0.78
N ARG A 85 -4.92 -2.04 0.99
CA ARG A 85 -5.96 -2.03 -0.03
C ARG A 85 -5.55 -1.25 -1.29
N TYR A 86 -4.88 -0.11 -1.11
CA TYR A 86 -4.54 0.79 -2.22
C TYR A 86 -3.05 0.79 -2.61
N GLY A 87 -2.18 0.15 -1.83
CA GLY A 87 -0.73 0.15 -2.01
C GLY A 87 -0.19 -1.02 -2.84
N THR A 88 -1.03 -1.95 -3.28
CA THR A 88 -0.67 -2.92 -4.32
C THR A 88 -1.22 -2.42 -5.65
N ALA A 89 -0.41 -2.50 -6.72
CA ALA A 89 -0.66 -1.91 -8.04
C ALA A 89 -1.91 -2.43 -8.81
N GLY A 90 -2.87 -3.06 -8.13
CA GLY A 90 -4.11 -3.55 -8.71
C GLY A 90 -5.28 -3.65 -7.73
N GLY A 91 -5.19 -3.09 -6.52
CA GLY A 91 -6.33 -3.04 -5.57
C GLY A 91 -6.87 -4.40 -5.10
N ARG A 92 -6.15 -5.50 -5.36
CA ARG A 92 -6.57 -6.88 -5.08
C ARG A 92 -6.23 -7.40 -3.69
N ALA A 93 -5.49 -6.62 -2.88
CA ALA A 93 -5.13 -7.04 -1.53
C ALA A 93 -6.29 -6.80 -0.56
N SER A 94 -6.68 -7.83 0.17
CA SER A 94 -7.73 -7.73 1.18
C SER A 94 -7.18 -7.02 2.42
N SER A 95 -8.04 -6.27 3.11
CA SER A 95 -7.67 -5.71 4.41
C SER A 95 -7.37 -6.77 5.48
N SER A 96 -7.68 -8.05 5.21
CA SER A 96 -7.27 -9.19 6.02
C SER A 96 -5.77 -9.48 5.93
N ASP A 97 -5.13 -9.10 4.82
CA ASP A 97 -3.69 -9.33 4.58
C ASP A 97 -2.81 -8.30 5.29
N ALA A 98 -3.45 -7.32 5.97
CA ALA A 98 -2.75 -6.41 6.86
C ALA A 98 -2.09 -7.20 8.00
N PRO A 99 -0.75 -7.21 8.10
CA PRO A 99 -0.08 -7.98 9.13
C PRO A 99 -0.50 -7.49 10.51
N LYS A 100 -0.79 -8.40 11.43
CA LYS A 100 -1.12 -8.09 12.85
C LYS A 100 0.10 -7.58 13.65
N SER A 101 1.12 -7.05 12.98
CA SER A 101 2.41 -6.71 13.58
C SER A 101 2.38 -5.38 14.35
N ARG A 102 3.25 -5.26 15.36
CA ARG A 102 3.47 -4.03 16.15
C ARG A 102 4.25 -2.94 15.40
N ARG A 103 4.46 -3.03 14.08
CA ARG A 103 5.31 -2.10 13.30
C ARG A 103 4.61 -1.60 12.04
N ARG A 104 3.40 -1.06 12.20
CA ARG A 104 2.52 -0.65 11.09
C ARG A 104 3.08 0.45 10.20
N SER A 105 3.90 1.33 10.73
CA SER A 105 4.57 2.33 9.89
C SER A 105 5.56 1.69 8.90
N LYS A 106 6.17 0.55 9.26
CA LYS A 106 7.10 -0.16 8.37
C LYS A 106 6.38 -0.85 7.23
N THR A 107 5.19 -1.38 7.46
CA THR A 107 4.38 -2.07 6.46
C THR A 107 3.85 -1.08 5.42
N ILE A 108 3.37 0.09 5.87
CA ILE A 108 3.04 1.22 4.98
C ILE A 108 4.26 1.66 4.15
N LYS A 109 5.45 1.72 4.78
CA LYS A 109 6.71 2.06 4.08
C LYS A 109 7.08 1.02 3.01
N GLN A 110 6.92 -0.28 3.30
CA GLN A 110 7.14 -1.36 2.34
C GLN A 110 6.19 -1.27 1.15
N GLN A 111 4.90 -1.01 1.40
CA GLN A 111 3.91 -0.80 0.33
C GLN A 111 4.27 0.40 -0.53
N ARG A 112 4.72 1.51 0.07
CA ARG A 112 5.22 2.65 -0.71
C ARG A 112 6.42 2.27 -1.59
N ALA A 113 7.33 1.43 -1.09
CA ALA A 113 8.43 0.93 -1.92
C ALA A 113 7.91 0.06 -3.07
N GLN A 114 6.92 -0.80 -2.81
CA GLN A 114 6.27 -1.63 -3.82
C GLN A 114 5.51 -0.80 -4.87
N VAL A 115 4.88 0.33 -4.51
CA VAL A 115 4.24 1.25 -5.49
C VAL A 115 5.28 1.95 -6.36
N LYS A 116 6.47 2.25 -5.81
CA LYS A 116 7.56 2.92 -6.53
C LYS A 116 8.41 2.01 -7.42
N GLN A 117 8.36 0.69 -7.22
CA GLN A 117 9.10 -0.27 -8.07
C GLN A 117 8.51 -0.48 -9.47
N PRO A 118 7.18 -0.60 -9.68
CA PRO A 118 6.61 -0.75 -11.01
C PRO A 118 6.78 0.51 -11.85
N SER A 119 6.93 1.71 -11.27
CA SER A 119 7.28 2.89 -12.07
C SER A 119 8.71 2.84 -12.63
N LYS A 120 9.61 2.03 -12.07
CA LYS A 120 10.95 1.79 -12.66
C LYS A 120 10.94 0.62 -13.63
N MET A 121 10.25 -0.47 -13.30
CA MET A 121 10.15 -1.65 -14.16
C MET A 121 9.27 -1.43 -15.38
N ALA A 122 8.16 -0.68 -15.28
CA ALA A 122 7.30 -0.35 -16.43
C ALA A 122 8.00 0.58 -17.42
N VAL A 123 8.84 1.50 -16.93
CA VAL A 123 9.67 2.36 -17.78
C VAL A 123 10.76 1.54 -18.46
N LEU A 124 11.45 0.65 -17.74
CA LEU A 124 12.47 -0.25 -18.31
C LEU A 124 11.89 -1.31 -19.26
N SER A 125 10.73 -1.88 -18.95
CA SER A 125 10.06 -2.86 -19.80
C SER A 125 9.50 -2.18 -21.05
N GLY A 126 8.88 -1.00 -20.92
CA GLY A 126 8.39 -0.20 -22.05
C GLY A 126 9.52 0.20 -22.99
N PHE A 127 10.68 0.62 -22.47
CA PHE A 127 11.87 0.91 -23.28
C PHE A 127 12.45 -0.33 -23.95
N ARG A 128 12.52 -1.46 -23.24
CA ARG A 128 13.02 -2.72 -23.80
C ARG A 128 12.09 -3.29 -24.86
N THR A 129 10.77 -3.21 -24.68
CA THR A 129 9.80 -3.62 -25.72
C THR A 129 9.83 -2.65 -26.90
N ALA A 130 9.94 -1.34 -26.68
CA ALA A 130 10.05 -0.37 -27.77
C ALA A 130 11.35 -0.58 -28.59
N LEU A 131 12.49 -0.77 -27.92
CA LEU A 131 13.75 -1.10 -28.58
C LEU A 131 13.69 -2.47 -29.28
N ALA A 132 13.10 -3.49 -28.66
CA ALA A 132 12.90 -4.78 -29.31
C ALA A 132 12.06 -4.64 -30.58
N THR A 133 10.93 -3.92 -30.54
CA THR A 133 10.09 -3.68 -31.73
C THR A 133 10.76 -2.87 -32.83
N ILE A 134 11.76 -2.04 -32.50
CA ILE A 134 12.52 -1.25 -33.47
C ILE A 134 13.71 -2.05 -34.05
N LEU A 135 14.33 -2.94 -33.25
CA LEU A 135 15.54 -3.68 -33.62
C LEU A 135 15.31 -5.11 -34.13
N THR A 136 14.12 -5.70 -34.01
CA THR A 136 13.84 -7.05 -34.55
C THR A 136 12.96 -6.99 -35.81
N PRO A 137 13.50 -7.20 -37.02
CA PRO A 137 12.70 -7.21 -38.26
C PRO A 137 11.90 -8.52 -38.48
N THR A 138 11.89 -9.45 -37.53
CA THR A 138 11.48 -10.86 -37.76
C THR A 138 9.99 -11.18 -37.55
N ASP A 139 9.18 -10.28 -36.98
CA ASP A 139 7.78 -10.62 -36.63
C ASP A 139 6.81 -10.63 -37.81
N LYS A 140 7.09 -9.91 -38.90
CA LYS A 140 6.20 -9.89 -40.06
C LYS A 140 6.15 -11.23 -40.79
N GLU A 141 7.24 -12.01 -40.76
CA GLU A 141 7.29 -13.33 -41.42
C GLU A 141 6.74 -14.45 -40.55
N ALA A 142 6.97 -14.41 -39.23
CA ALA A 142 6.43 -15.38 -38.29
C ALA A 142 4.90 -15.26 -38.14
N ALA A 143 4.36 -14.04 -38.14
CA ALA A 143 2.92 -13.79 -38.15
C ALA A 143 2.23 -14.32 -39.42
N ARG A 144 2.89 -14.21 -40.59
CA ARG A 144 2.38 -14.74 -41.86
C ARG A 144 2.39 -16.28 -41.89
N LYS A 145 3.43 -16.92 -41.34
CA LYS A 145 3.50 -18.40 -41.27
C LYS A 145 2.47 -18.99 -40.30
N THR A 146 2.28 -18.37 -39.14
CA THR A 146 1.28 -18.81 -38.14
C THR A 146 -0.16 -18.60 -38.62
N ALA A 147 -0.45 -17.50 -39.33
CA ALA A 147 -1.75 -17.27 -39.95
C ALA A 147 -2.08 -18.33 -41.02
N LYS A 148 -1.12 -18.66 -41.90
CA LYS A 148 -1.30 -19.71 -42.93
C LYS A 148 -1.52 -21.10 -42.33
N LEU A 149 -0.82 -21.44 -41.25
CA LEU A 149 -1.01 -22.70 -40.52
C LEU A 149 -2.39 -22.81 -39.86
N ARG A 150 -2.93 -21.69 -39.34
CA ARG A 150 -4.25 -21.64 -38.73
C ARG A 150 -5.36 -21.87 -39.75
N VAL A 151 -5.26 -21.23 -40.93
CA VAL A 151 -6.23 -21.41 -42.02
C VAL A 151 -6.23 -22.85 -42.56
N ARG A 152 -5.05 -23.47 -42.72
CA ARG A 152 -4.94 -24.87 -43.12
C ARG A 152 -5.57 -25.84 -42.12
N ARG A 153 -5.40 -25.61 -40.82
CA ARG A 153 -6.04 -26.43 -39.76
C ARG A 153 -7.55 -26.27 -39.70
N MET A 154 -8.08 -25.09 -40.00
CA MET A 154 -9.53 -24.86 -40.05
C MET A 154 -10.17 -25.54 -41.26
N LYS A 155 -9.50 -25.54 -42.43
CA LYS A 155 -9.95 -26.30 -43.61
C LYS A 155 -9.94 -27.82 -43.41
N ALA A 156 -8.97 -28.35 -42.66
CA ALA A 156 -8.84 -29.79 -42.39
C ALA A 156 -9.82 -30.33 -41.32
N LYS A 157 -10.52 -29.45 -40.59
CA LYS A 157 -11.53 -29.82 -39.57
C LYS A 157 -12.97 -29.57 -40.02
N GLY A 158 -13.16 -29.07 -41.23
CA GLY A 158 -14.47 -28.76 -41.80
C GLY A 158 -14.76 -29.52 -43.09
N ALA A 159 -14.11 -30.66 -43.30
CA ALA A 159 -14.40 -31.62 -44.37
C ALA A 159 -14.81 -32.95 -43.72
#